data_AF-A0AAU5IDU6-F1
#
_entry.id   AF-A0AAU5IDU6-F1
#
_cell.length_a   1.000
_cell.length_b   1.000
_cell.length_c   1.000
_cell.angle_alpha   90.00
_cell.angle_beta   90.00
_cell.angle_gamma   90.00
#
_symmetry.space_group_name_H-M   'P 1'
#
loop_
_entity.id
_entity.type
_entity.pdbx_description
1 polymer ?
#
loop_
_entity_poly.entity_id
_entity_poly.type
_entity_poly.pdbx_seq_one_letter_code
_entity_poly.pdbx_strand_id
1 'polypeptide(L)'
;MNARDWCASGHHEQRIIEALQKVAEPTPAKVRKTLNGLGYIDERIHGLKQDGKTTRFYLDLRENGGQLCEVGLAAGEVSDVNKCVVPASGPFAVKTEEQP
;
A
#
# COMPACT_ATOMS: atom_id res chain seq x y z
N MET A 1 9.98 -14.02 -0.57
CA MET A 1 8.59 -14.08 -1.09
C MET A 1 8.35 -15.45 -1.69
N ASN A 2 7.25 -16.11 -1.31
CA ASN A 2 6.86 -17.39 -1.92
C ASN A 2 5.87 -17.16 -3.10
N ALA A 3 5.63 -18.18 -3.92
CA ALA A 3 4.74 -18.06 -5.09
C ALA A 3 3.27 -17.74 -4.74
N ARG A 4 2.79 -18.13 -3.54
CA ARG A 4 1.44 -17.80 -3.07
C ARG A 4 1.32 -16.33 -2.71
N ASP A 5 2.34 -15.75 -2.06
CA ASP A 5 2.41 -14.32 -1.78
C ASP A 5 2.37 -13.52 -3.10
N TRP A 6 3.02 -14.04 -4.15
CA TRP A 6 3.09 -13.39 -5.46
C TRP A 6 1.77 -13.43 -6.24
N CYS A 7 1.04 -14.55 -6.19
CA CYS A 7 -0.28 -14.67 -6.81
C CYS A 7 -1.36 -13.85 -6.08
N ALA A 8 -1.33 -13.83 -4.74
CA ALA A 8 -2.31 -13.06 -3.96
C ALA A 8 -2.12 -11.54 -4.16
N SER A 9 -0.87 -11.07 -4.19
CA SER A 9 -0.55 -9.64 -4.34
C SER A 9 -1.04 -9.01 -5.64
N GLY A 10 -1.00 -9.72 -6.78
CA GLY A 10 -1.48 -9.13 -8.06
C GLY A 10 -2.96 -8.73 -8.03
N HIS A 11 -3.79 -9.42 -7.25
CA HIS A 11 -5.21 -9.08 -7.09
C HIS A 11 -5.42 -7.94 -6.07
N HIS A 12 -4.53 -7.80 -5.09
CA HIS A 12 -4.55 -6.69 -4.13
C HIS A 12 -4.14 -5.37 -4.80
N GLU A 13 -3.04 -5.37 -5.56
CA GLU A 13 -2.53 -4.20 -6.30
C GLU A 13 -3.62 -3.58 -7.18
N GLN A 14 -4.21 -4.38 -8.08
CA GLN A 14 -5.22 -3.90 -9.02
C GLN A 14 -6.45 -3.31 -8.30
N ARG A 15 -6.93 -4.00 -7.26
CA ARG A 15 -8.08 -3.55 -6.47
C ARG A 15 -7.83 -2.22 -5.76
N ILE A 16 -6.61 -2.01 -5.26
CA ILE A 16 -6.24 -0.74 -4.60
C ILE A 16 -6.11 0.36 -5.64
N ILE A 17 -5.45 0.11 -6.77
CA ILE A 17 -5.31 1.07 -7.87
C ILE A 17 -6.69 1.56 -8.32
N GLU A 18 -7.61 0.66 -8.64
CA GLU A 18 -8.97 1.01 -9.10
C GLU A 18 -9.76 1.83 -8.08
N ALA A 19 -9.55 1.58 -6.79
CA ALA A 19 -10.20 2.36 -5.73
C ALA A 19 -9.59 3.75 -5.61
N LEU A 20 -8.25 3.87 -5.64
CA LEU A 20 -7.53 5.14 -5.52
C LEU A 20 -7.70 6.04 -6.76
N GLN A 21 -7.87 5.46 -7.94
CA GLN A 21 -8.16 6.20 -9.17
C GLN A 21 -9.45 7.01 -9.10
N LYS A 22 -10.41 6.58 -8.28
CA LYS A 22 -11.68 7.28 -8.06
C LYS A 22 -11.59 8.39 -7.00
N VAL A 23 -10.45 8.53 -6.33
CA VAL A 23 -10.24 9.53 -5.28
C VAL A 23 -9.70 10.82 -5.90
N ALA A 24 -10.60 11.77 -6.14
CA ALA A 24 -10.21 13.13 -6.48
C ALA A 24 -9.46 13.79 -5.32
N GLU A 25 -8.27 14.33 -5.61
CA GLU A 25 -7.35 14.93 -4.63
C GLU A 25 -7.06 14.00 -3.45
N PRO A 26 -6.15 13.03 -3.61
CA PRO A 26 -5.92 11.97 -2.64
C PRO A 26 -5.16 12.47 -1.41
N THR A 27 -5.84 13.18 -0.51
CA THR A 27 -5.27 13.56 0.80
C THR A 27 -5.07 12.31 1.69
N PRO A 28 -4.17 12.37 2.69
CA PRO A 28 -3.95 11.25 3.62
C PRO A 28 -5.24 10.70 4.24
N ALA A 29 -6.19 11.57 4.60
CA ALA A 29 -7.48 11.17 5.15
C ALA A 29 -8.35 10.42 4.13
N LYS A 30 -8.40 10.89 2.88
CA LYS A 30 -9.17 10.25 1.80
C LYS A 30 -8.56 8.90 1.41
N VAL A 31 -7.24 8.81 1.33
CA VAL A 31 -6.53 7.56 1.07
C VAL A 31 -6.79 6.55 2.18
N ARG A 32 -6.61 6.94 3.46
CA ARG A 32 -6.95 6.09 4.61
C ARG A 32 -8.39 5.58 4.55
N LYS A 33 -9.36 6.49 4.33
CA LYS A 33 -10.78 6.13 4.23
C LYS A 33 -11.04 5.12 3.10
N THR A 34 -10.38 5.29 1.96
CA THR A 34 -10.52 4.40 0.81
C THR A 34 -9.97 3.01 1.11
N LEU A 35 -8.77 2.93 1.68
CA LEU A 35 -8.15 1.66 2.09
C LEU A 35 -8.98 0.95 3.17
N ASN A 36 -9.51 1.69 4.16
CA ASN A 36 -10.43 1.14 5.15
C ASN A 36 -11.72 0.60 4.51
N GLY A 37 -12.23 1.28 3.47
CA GLY A 37 -13.38 0.78 2.68
C GLY A 37 -13.10 -0.51 1.92
N LEU A 38 -11.82 -0.82 1.64
CA LEU A 38 -11.39 -2.10 1.10
C LEU A 38 -11.11 -3.14 2.21
N GLY A 39 -11.32 -2.83 3.48
CA GLY A 39 -11.13 -3.77 4.60
C GLY A 39 -9.70 -3.85 5.13
N TYR A 40 -8.78 -2.97 4.70
CA TYR A 40 -7.51 -2.79 5.39
C TYR A 40 -7.76 -2.04 6.69
N ILE A 41 -7.29 -2.58 7.82
CA ILE A 41 -7.41 -1.92 9.13
C ILE A 41 -6.31 -0.88 9.32
N ASP A 42 -6.53 0.10 10.19
CA ASP A 42 -5.60 1.22 10.40
C ASP A 42 -4.20 0.76 10.80
N GLU A 43 -4.09 -0.36 11.52
CA GLU A 43 -2.81 -0.94 11.94
C GLU A 43 -1.98 -1.47 10.78
N ARG A 44 -2.60 -1.75 9.63
CA ARG A 44 -1.91 -2.18 8.40
C ARG A 44 -1.57 -1.01 7.46
N ILE A 45 -2.04 0.21 7.75
CA ILE A 45 -1.85 1.38 6.89
C ILE A 45 -0.78 2.29 7.49
N HIS A 46 0.36 2.38 6.82
CA HIS A 46 1.54 3.11 7.30
C HIS A 46 1.96 4.24 6.37
N GLY A 47 2.71 5.19 6.91
CA GLY A 47 3.48 6.17 6.14
C GLY A 47 2.67 7.08 5.22
N LEU A 48 1.39 7.32 5.51
CA LEU A 48 0.54 8.27 4.78
C LEU A 48 1.17 9.66 4.80
N LYS A 49 1.79 10.05 3.69
CA LYS A 49 2.49 11.33 3.55
C LYS A 49 2.07 11.98 2.23
N GLN A 50 1.53 13.19 2.34
CA GLN A 50 1.17 13.99 1.19
C GLN A 50 2.38 14.76 0.66
N ASP A 51 2.55 14.77 -0.65
CA ASP A 51 3.48 15.63 -1.37
C ASP A 51 2.76 16.24 -2.58
N GLY A 52 2.51 17.56 -2.49
CA GLY A 52 1.64 18.28 -3.41
C GLY A 52 0.26 17.62 -3.55
N LYS A 53 -0.03 17.11 -4.75
CA LYS A 53 -1.31 16.48 -5.10
C LYS A 53 -1.33 14.96 -4.92
N THR A 54 -0.23 14.37 -4.47
CA THR A 54 -0.10 12.92 -4.32
C THR A 54 0.05 12.54 -2.85
N THR A 55 -0.33 11.32 -2.50
CA THR A 55 -0.08 10.76 -1.17
C THR A 55 0.58 9.40 -1.31
N ARG A 56 1.76 9.28 -0.71
CA ARG A 56 2.45 7.99 -0.55
C ARG A 56 1.90 7.26 0.68
N PHE A 57 1.84 5.93 0.60
CA PHE A 57 1.47 5.06 1.70
C PHE A 57 2.17 3.70 1.59
N TYR A 58 2.09 2.93 2.67
CA TYR A 58 2.50 1.53 2.70
C TYR A 58 1.40 0.68 3.33
N LEU A 59 1.22 -0.53 2.81
CA LEU A 59 0.34 -1.55 3.38
C LEU A 59 1.14 -2.72 3.92
N ASP A 60 0.90 -3.06 5.18
CA ASP A 60 1.40 -4.28 5.80
C ASP A 60 0.51 -5.47 5.42
N LEU A 61 1.00 -6.33 4.53
CA LEU A 61 0.31 -7.54 4.08
C LEU A 61 0.99 -8.80 4.63
N ARG A 62 1.69 -8.69 5.75
CA ARG A 62 2.26 -9.86 6.42
C ARG A 62 1.13 -10.72 6.98
N GLU A 63 0.89 -11.85 6.32
CA GLU A 63 -0.02 -12.89 6.79
C GLU A 63 0.76 -14.17 7.09
N ASN A 64 0.42 -14.86 8.19
CA ASN A 64 1.01 -16.15 8.58
C ASN A 64 2.56 -16.20 8.56
N GLY A 65 3.22 -15.12 8.96
CA GLY A 65 4.69 -15.02 8.94
C GLY A 65 5.30 -14.65 7.58
N GLY A 66 4.47 -14.13 6.67
CA GLY A 66 4.91 -13.56 5.39
C GLY A 66 5.70 -12.25 5.55
N GLN A 67 6.22 -11.76 4.44
CA GLN A 67 7.06 -10.56 4.36
C GLN A 67 6.50 -9.50 3.40
N LEU A 68 5.30 -9.74 2.88
CA LEU A 68 4.72 -8.92 1.82
C LEU A 68 4.28 -7.57 2.39
N CYS A 69 4.65 -6.50 1.69
CA CYS A 69 4.00 -5.21 1.80
C CYS A 69 3.68 -4.69 0.40
N GLU A 70 2.91 -3.62 0.35
CA GLU A 70 2.73 -2.81 -0.85
C GLU A 70 3.13 -1.37 -0.55
N VAL A 71 3.80 -0.73 -1.51
CA VAL A 71 4.04 0.70 -1.53
C VAL A 71 3.13 1.30 -2.59
N GLY A 72 2.38 2.33 -2.23
CA GLY A 72 1.48 2.98 -3.16
C GLY A 72 1.68 4.49 -3.22
N LEU A 73 1.39 5.03 -4.40
CA LEU A 73 1.31 6.44 -4.69
C LEU A 73 -0.10 6.75 -5.17
N ALA A 74 -0.93 7.32 -4.30
CA ALA A 74 -2.25 7.78 -4.67
C ALA A 74 -2.12 9.12 -5.41
N ALA A 75 -2.56 9.16 -6.66
CA ALA A 75 -2.43 10.31 -7.56
C ALA A 75 -3.68 10.53 -8.45
N GLY A 76 -4.84 10.03 -8.03
CA GLY A 76 -6.04 9.99 -8.88
C GLY A 76 -5.85 8.97 -10.00
N GLU A 77 -6.20 9.32 -11.24
CA GLU A 77 -6.17 8.41 -12.40
C GLU A 77 -4.82 7.71 -12.62
N VAL A 78 -3.72 8.33 -12.22
CA VAL A 78 -2.35 7.79 -12.35
C VAL A 78 -1.82 7.14 -11.07
N SER A 79 -2.72 6.69 -10.18
CA SER A 79 -2.32 5.98 -8.96
C SER A 79 -1.60 4.67 -9.29
N ASP A 80 -0.58 4.34 -8.50
CA ASP A 80 0.24 3.15 -8.70
C ASP A 80 0.50 2.44 -7.36
N VAL A 81 0.69 1.13 -7.42
CA VAL A 81 0.96 0.26 -6.27
C VAL A 81 1.92 -0.85 -6.69
N ASN A 82 3.00 -1.01 -5.93
CA ASN A 82 4.01 -2.04 -6.17
C ASN A 82 4.26 -2.86 -4.90
N LYS A 83 4.60 -4.14 -5.06
CA LYS A 83 5.05 -5.00 -3.95
C LYS A 83 6.35 -4.48 -3.35
N CYS A 84 6.47 -4.63 -2.04
CA CYS A 84 7.71 -4.46 -1.30
C CYS A 84 7.90 -5.61 -0.30
N VAL A 85 9.09 -5.68 0.31
CA VAL A 85 9.43 -6.70 1.29
C VAL A 85 9.81 -6.06 2.63
N VAL A 86 9.19 -6.54 3.70
CA VAL A 86 9.46 -6.13 5.09
C VAL A 86 9.86 -7.34 5.95
N PRO A 87 10.55 -7.14 7.10
CA PRO A 87 10.79 -8.22 8.05
C PRO A 87 9.49 -8.94 8.48
N ALA A 88 9.52 -10.27 8.50
CA ALA A 88 8.34 -11.10 8.81
C ALA A 88 7.80 -10.89 10.22
N SER A 89 8.65 -10.44 11.14
CA SER A 89 8.34 -10.20 12.54
C SER A 89 8.91 -8.86 12.99
N GLY A 90 8.37 -8.34 14.10
CA GLY A 90 8.74 -7.04 14.64
C GLY A 90 8.00 -5.87 13.98
N PRO A 91 8.41 -4.63 14.31
CA PRO A 91 7.78 -3.41 13.79
C PRO A 91 7.77 -3.37 12.26
N PHE A 92 6.73 -2.76 11.69
CA PHE A 92 6.68 -2.50 10.27
C PHE A 92 7.79 -1.50 9.89
N ALA A 93 8.79 -1.99 9.16
CA ALA A 93 9.94 -1.21 8.74
C ALA A 93 10.28 -1.57 7.30
N VAL A 94 9.90 -0.70 6.37
CA VAL A 94 10.31 -0.80 4.97
C VAL A 94 11.82 -0.60 4.96
N LYS A 95 12.57 -1.63 4.54
CA LYS A 95 13.98 -1.45 4.21
C LYS A 95 13.98 -0.56 2.99
N THR A 96 14.37 0.70 3.17
CA THR A 96 14.43 1.72 2.13
C THR A 96 15.03 1.11 0.86
N GLU A 97 14.23 0.84 -0.16
CA GLU A 97 14.76 0.75 -1.50
C GLU A 97 15.06 2.20 -1.89
N GLU A 98 16.36 2.45 -2.08
CA GLU A 98 16.88 3.65 -2.72
C GLU A 98 15.99 3.99 -3.92
N GLN A 99 15.54 5.25 -3.94
CA GLN A 99 15.06 5.88 -5.16
C GLN A 99 16.06 5.60 -6.29
N PRO A 100 15.62 5.13 -7.46
CA PRO A 100 16.28 5.53 -8.69
C PRO A 100 16.17 7.06 -8.87
#